data_AF-A0A6B3B845-F1
#
_entry.id   AF-A0A6B3B845-F1
#
_cell.length_a   1.000
_cell.length_b   1.000
_cell.length_c   1.000
_cell.angle_alpha   90.00
_cell.angle_beta   90.00
_cell.angle_gamma   90.00
#
_symmetry.space_group_name_H-M   'P 1'
#
loop_
_entity.id
_entity.type
_entity.pdbx_description
1 polymer ?
#
loop_
_entity_poly.entity_id
_entity_poly.type
_entity_poly.pdbx_seq_one_letter_code
_entity_poly.pdbx_strand_id
1 'polypeptide(L)'
;MFTRLDGTGAVRRTDFNGRTWKPALVAAGVIPAPRPGERHQAAREHGMHALRHFSASVLLDAGENIKALSHYLGHNDPGFTLRVYTHLMPSSDARARKAMCCGGPSD
;
A
#
# COMPACT_ATOMS: atom_id res chain seq x y z
N MET A 1 -0.74 20.34 0.94
CA MET A 1 -1.75 20.35 -0.15
C MET A 1 -0.99 20.43 -1.47
N PHE A 2 -1.26 19.55 -2.43
CA PHE A 2 -0.62 19.59 -3.76
C PHE A 2 -1.39 20.52 -4.68
N THR A 3 -0.72 21.54 -5.22
CA THR A 3 -1.26 22.49 -6.19
C THR A 3 -0.76 22.15 -7.59
N ARG A 4 -1.55 22.53 -8.60
CA ARG A 4 -1.09 22.46 -9.99
C ARG A 4 0.10 23.40 -10.19
N LEU A 5 0.95 23.10 -11.17
CA LEU A 5 2.13 23.91 -11.51
C LEU A 5 1.78 25.34 -11.93
N ASP A 6 0.55 25.57 -12.40
CA ASP A 6 0.01 26.87 -12.75
C ASP A 6 -0.52 27.68 -11.54
N GLY A 7 -0.50 27.11 -10.33
CA GLY A 7 -0.99 27.76 -9.11
C GLY A 7 -2.53 27.93 -9.04
N THR A 8 -3.29 27.48 -10.04
CA THR A 8 -4.73 27.77 -10.19
C THR A 8 -5.64 26.91 -9.31
N GLY A 9 -5.08 26.00 -8.51
CA GLY A 9 -5.84 25.22 -7.55
C GLY A 9 -5.25 23.86 -7.20
N ALA A 10 -6.05 23.08 -6.47
CA ALA A 10 -5.70 21.73 -6.04
C ALA A 10 -5.58 20.77 -7.23
N VAL A 11 -4.62 19.84 -7.15
CA VAL A 11 -4.51 18.75 -8.12
C VAL A 11 -5.73 17.83 -8.00
N ARG A 12 -6.53 17.72 -9.06
CA ARG A 12 -7.65 16.78 -9.12
C ARG A 12 -7.13 15.36 -9.34
N ARG A 13 -7.71 14.39 -8.64
CA ARG A 13 -7.37 12.96 -8.75
C ARG A 13 -7.42 12.46 -10.20
N THR A 14 -8.43 12.84 -10.96
CA THR A 14 -8.61 12.41 -12.36
C THR A 14 -7.48 12.91 -13.26
N ASP A 15 -7.09 14.17 -13.08
CA ASP A 15 -6.05 14.82 -13.88
C ASP A 15 -4.69 14.22 -13.58
N PHE A 16 -4.39 14.03 -12.29
CA PHE A 16 -3.18 13.36 -11.84
C PHE A 16 -3.08 11.94 -12.38
N ASN A 17 -4.18 11.17 -12.30
CA ASN A 17 -4.19 9.78 -12.77
C ASN A 17 -3.92 9.67 -14.28
N GLY A 18 -4.50 10.57 -15.07
CA GLY A 18 -4.33 10.56 -16.52
C GLY A 18 -3.02 11.16 -17.01
N ARG A 19 -2.56 12.27 -16.41
CA ARG A 19 -1.43 13.07 -16.90
C ARG A 19 -0.09 12.71 -16.27
N THR A 20 -0.09 12.12 -15.09
CA THR A 20 1.15 11.85 -14.33
C THR A 20 1.30 10.37 -14.02
N TRP A 21 0.27 9.77 -13.40
CA TRP A 21 0.36 8.39 -12.91
C TRP A 21 0.46 7.35 -14.03
N LYS A 22 -0.47 7.38 -15.00
CA LYS A 22 -0.47 6.41 -16.12
C LYS A 22 0.78 6.49 -17.00
N PRO A 23 1.28 7.69 -17.38
CA PRO A 23 2.57 7.80 -18.05
C PRO A 23 3.75 7.26 -17.22
N ALA A 24 3.75 7.48 -15.90
CA ALA A 24 4.78 6.94 -15.02
C ALA A 24 4.74 5.39 -14.97
N LEU A 25 3.54 4.78 -14.98
CA LEU A 25 3.40 3.33 -15.08
C LEU A 25 3.91 2.75 -16.41
N VAL A 26 3.69 3.47 -17.51
CA VAL A 26 4.25 3.11 -18.83
C VAL A 26 5.77 3.19 -18.81
N ALA A 27 6.33 4.29 -18.28
CA ALA A 27 7.78 4.47 -18.14
C ALA A 27 8.42 3.42 -17.22
N ALA A 28 7.73 2.99 -16.17
CA ALA A 28 8.16 1.92 -15.28
C ALA A 28 7.93 0.50 -15.85
N GLY A 29 7.33 0.37 -17.04
CA GLY A 29 7.06 -0.92 -17.68
C GLY A 29 5.94 -1.75 -17.04
N VAL A 30 5.12 -1.14 -16.17
CA VAL A 30 4.03 -1.83 -15.46
C VAL A 30 2.80 -2.03 -16.36
N ILE A 31 2.54 -1.07 -17.25
CA ILE A 31 1.44 -1.16 -18.24
C ILE A 31 1.98 -0.85 -19.64
N PRO A 32 1.41 -1.44 -20.70
CA PRO A 32 1.82 -1.12 -22.06
C PRO A 32 1.48 0.33 -22.41
N ALA A 33 2.31 0.94 -23.26
CA ALA A 33 2.01 2.24 -23.85
C ALA A 33 0.70 2.16 -24.66
N PRO A 34 -0.22 3.12 -24.53
CA PRO A 34 -1.40 3.17 -25.37
C PRO A 34 -0.99 3.38 -26.83
N ARG A 35 -1.77 2.83 -27.77
CA ARG A 35 -1.59 3.17 -29.19
C ARG A 35 -1.87 4.66 -29.41
N PRO A 36 -1.30 5.29 -30.45
CA PRO A 36 -1.60 6.68 -30.78
C PRO A 36 -3.11 6.91 -30.90
N GLY A 37 -3.65 7.86 -30.12
CA GLY A 37 -5.09 8.17 -30.09
C GLY A 37 -5.94 7.32 -29.14
N GLU A 38 -5.40 6.25 -28.56
CA GLU A 38 -6.11 5.43 -27.57
C GLU A 38 -5.88 5.92 -26.13
N ARG A 39 -6.84 5.66 -25.24
CA ARG A 39 -6.67 5.90 -23.81
C ARG A 39 -5.81 4.78 -23.21
N HIS A 40 -4.93 5.13 -22.28
CA HIS A 40 -4.26 4.15 -21.40
C HIS A 40 -5.26 3.15 -20.83
N GLN A 41 -4.91 1.87 -20.83
CA GLN A 41 -5.73 0.79 -20.28
C GLN A 41 -6.21 1.09 -18.85
N ALA A 42 -7.33 0.47 -18.48
CA ALA A 42 -7.90 0.56 -17.16
C ALA A 42 -7.04 -0.23 -16.16
N ALA A 43 -5.95 0.37 -15.70
CA ALA A 43 -5.06 -0.22 -14.70
C ALA A 43 -5.62 0.01 -13.28
N ARG A 44 -6.79 -0.59 -12.98
CA ARG A 44 -7.45 -0.41 -11.68
C ARG A 44 -6.64 -1.05 -10.55
N GLU A 45 -5.99 -2.16 -10.85
CA GLU A 45 -5.09 -2.90 -9.95
C GLU A 45 -3.74 -2.19 -9.73
N HIS A 46 -3.25 -1.43 -10.71
CA HIS A 46 -2.06 -0.57 -10.59
C HIS A 46 -2.41 0.89 -10.32
N GLY A 47 -3.63 1.17 -9.83
CA GLY A 47 -4.01 2.51 -9.43
C GLY A 47 -3.17 3.01 -8.24
N MET A 48 -3.30 4.28 -7.88
CA MET A 48 -2.59 4.87 -6.73
C MET A 48 -2.77 4.10 -5.40
N HIS A 49 -3.83 3.29 -5.26
CA HIS A 49 -4.00 2.42 -4.09
C HIS A 49 -3.01 1.25 -4.05
N ALA A 50 -2.43 0.84 -5.18
CA ALA A 50 -1.36 -0.15 -5.22
C ALA A 50 -0.15 0.30 -4.39
N LEU A 51 0.23 1.58 -4.46
CA LEU A 51 1.31 2.13 -3.63
C LEU A 51 1.01 2.05 -2.14
N ARG A 52 -0.25 2.31 -1.76
CA ARG A 52 -0.69 2.20 -0.37
C ARG A 52 -0.64 0.75 0.12
N HIS A 53 -1.00 -0.22 -0.73
CA HIS A 53 -0.85 -1.64 -0.44
C HIS A 53 0.63 -2.06 -0.36
N PHE A 54 1.48 -1.57 -1.26
CA PHE A 54 2.92 -1.83 -1.23
C PHE A 54 3.57 -1.31 0.05
N SER A 55 3.29 -0.05 0.42
CA SER A 55 3.79 0.53 1.68
C SER A 55 3.37 -0.27 2.90
N ALA A 56 2.10 -0.70 2.95
CA ALA A 56 1.62 -1.54 4.04
C ALA A 56 2.30 -2.91 4.08
N SER A 57 2.55 -3.51 2.90
CA SER A 57 3.21 -4.81 2.78
C SER A 57 4.65 -4.75 3.26
N VAL A 58 5.42 -3.73 2.85
CA VAL A 58 6.82 -3.54 3.28
C VAL A 58 6.92 -3.31 4.79
N LEU A 59 6.03 -2.50 5.35
CA LEU A 59 6.03 -2.24 6.80
C LEU A 59 5.73 -3.52 7.60
N LEU A 60 4.78 -4.34 7.14
CA LEU A 60 4.46 -5.60 7.81
C LEU A 60 5.57 -6.64 7.67
N ASP A 61 6.22 -6.71 6.51
CA ASP A 61 7.38 -7.60 6.30
C ASP A 61 8.55 -7.23 7.22
N ALA A 62 8.77 -5.92 7.44
CA ALA A 62 9.73 -5.40 8.42
C ALA A 62 9.34 -5.69 9.89
N GLY A 63 8.17 -6.28 10.15
CA GLY A 63 7.72 -6.69 11.47
C GLY A 63 6.99 -5.60 12.27
N GLU A 64 6.51 -4.54 11.62
CA GLU A 64 5.77 -3.48 12.29
C GLU A 64 4.45 -3.95 12.91
N ASN A 65 4.03 -3.24 13.97
CA ASN A 65 2.81 -3.56 14.68
C ASN A 65 1.57 -3.16 13.85
N ILE A 66 0.60 -4.08 13.72
CA ILE A 66 -0.65 -3.85 12.98
C ILE A 66 -1.44 -2.62 13.49
N LYS A 67 -1.35 -2.28 14.78
CA LYS A 67 -1.95 -1.06 15.34
C LYS A 67 -1.23 0.20 14.85
N ALA A 68 0.10 0.19 14.83
CA ALA A 68 0.90 1.30 14.32
C ALA A 68 0.63 1.50 12.82
N LEU A 69 0.59 0.42 12.04
CA LEU A 69 0.21 0.47 10.63
C LEU A 69 -1.20 1.02 10.42
N SER A 70 -2.18 0.59 11.24
CA SER A 70 -3.55 1.13 11.18
C SER A 70 -3.57 2.64 11.38
N HIS A 71 -2.77 3.15 12.31
CA HIS A 71 -2.62 4.59 12.56
C HIS A 71 -1.95 5.31 11.38
N TYR A 72 -0.85 4.77 10.83
CA TYR A 72 -0.18 5.35 9.65
C TYR A 72 -1.07 5.40 8.41
N LEU A 73 -1.91 4.39 8.22
CA LEU A 73 -2.88 4.36 7.14
C LEU A 73 -4.12 5.22 7.46
N GLY A 74 -4.33 5.63 8.71
CA GLY A 74 -5.52 6.36 9.13
C GLY A 74 -6.79 5.51 9.10
N HIS A 75 -6.65 4.20 9.33
CA HIS A 75 -7.79 3.31 9.50
C HIS A 75 -8.31 3.44 10.94
N ASN A 76 -9.57 3.88 11.08
CA ASN A 76 -10.26 3.98 12.37
C ASN A 76 -10.48 2.61 13.03
N ASP A 77 -10.57 1.53 12.24
CA ASP A 77 -10.70 0.16 12.73
C ASP A 77 -9.43 -0.65 12.44
N PRO A 78 -8.63 -1.02 13.45
CA PRO A 78 -7.51 -1.93 13.31
C PRO A 78 -7.92 -3.30 12.75
N GLY A 79 -9.15 -3.75 12.99
CA GLY A 79 -9.70 -4.99 12.44
C GLY A 79 -9.88 -4.96 10.92
N PHE A 80 -10.07 -3.78 10.33
CA PHE A 80 -10.04 -3.61 8.87
C PHE A 80 -8.62 -3.83 8.33
N THR A 81 -7.61 -3.21 8.94
CA THR A 81 -6.19 -3.39 8.56
C THR A 81 -5.76 -4.85 8.69
N LEU A 82 -6.15 -5.51 9.79
CA LEU A 82 -5.85 -6.92 10.03
C LEU A 82 -6.47 -7.81 8.95
N ARG A 83 -7.76 -7.66 8.65
CA ARG A 83 -8.43 -8.47 7.59
C ARG A 83 -7.78 -8.30 6.22
N VAL A 84 -7.33 -7.10 5.88
CA VAL A 84 -6.71 -6.82 4.58
C VAL A 84 -5.30 -7.42 4.49
N TYR A 85 -4.52 -7.41 5.57
CA TYR A 85 -3.09 -7.73 5.51
C TYR A 85 -2.62 -8.95 6.32
N THR A 86 -3.52 -9.67 7.00
CA THR A 86 -3.20 -10.88 7.77
C THR A 86 -2.37 -11.91 6.99
N HIS A 87 -2.59 -12.02 5.68
CA HIS A 87 -1.88 -12.97 4.82
C HIS A 87 -0.39 -12.66 4.62
N LEU A 88 0.06 -11.45 4.95
CA LEU A 88 1.46 -11.02 4.89
C LEU A 88 2.20 -11.19 6.21
N MET A 89 1.47 -11.49 7.30
CA MET A 89 2.11 -11.67 8.59
C MET A 89 2.84 -13.01 8.61
N PRO A 90 4.15 -13.04 8.96
CA PRO A 90 4.85 -14.30 9.17
C PRO A 90 4.07 -15.12 10.19
N SER A 91 3.84 -16.41 9.92
CA SER A 91 3.09 -17.29 10.82
C SER A 91 3.62 -17.13 12.25
N SER A 92 2.81 -16.51 13.10
CA SER A 92 3.14 -16.20 14.49
C SER A 92 3.43 -17.46 15.30
N ASP A 93 3.02 -18.63 14.80
CA ASP A 93 3.30 -19.96 15.32
C ASP A 93 4.75 -20.19 15.71
N ALA A 94 5.72 -19.87 14.85
CA ALA A 94 7.12 -20.16 15.15
C ALA A 94 7.67 -19.25 16.27
N ARG A 95 7.24 -17.99 16.31
CA ARG A 95 7.67 -16.98 17.29
C ARG A 95 6.98 -17.20 18.65
N ALA A 96 5.69 -17.54 18.63
CA ALA A 96 4.90 -17.88 19.81
C ALA A 96 5.37 -19.20 20.44
N ARG A 97 5.67 -20.23 19.63
CA ARG A 97 6.29 -21.47 20.13
C ARG A 97 7.65 -21.20 20.77
N LYS A 98 8.48 -20.34 20.18
CA LYS A 98 9.79 -19.98 20.76
C LYS A 98 9.66 -19.20 22.08
N ALA A 99 8.70 -18.28 22.17
CA ALA A 99 8.41 -17.54 23.40
C ALA A 99 7.83 -18.44 24.50
N MET A 100 6.94 -19.38 24.16
CA MET A 100 6.36 -20.34 25.10
C MET A 100 7.36 -21.41 25.54
N CYS A 101 8.22 -21.91 24.64
CA CYS A 101 9.25 -22.91 24.98
C CYS A 101 10.39 -22.35 25.83
N CYS A 102 10.65 -21.04 25.80
CA CYS A 102 11.73 -20.41 26.56
C CYS A 102 11.22 -19.59 27.76
N GLY A 103 9.91 -19.63 28.06
CA GLY A 103 9.27 -18.90 29.16
C GLY A 103 8.30 -19.80 29.93
N GLY A 104 8.83 -20.78 30.66
CA GLY A 104 8.13 -21.56 31.69
C GLY A 104 8.83 -21.36 33.05
N PRO A 105 8.09 -21.45 34.17
CA PRO A 105 8.31 -20.67 35.38
C PRO A 105 9.54 -21.11 36.17
N SER A 106 10.34 -20.16 36.61
CA SER A 106 11.23 -20.33 37.76
C SER A 106 10.41 -20.22 39.04
N ASP A 107 10.51 -21.26 39.88
CA ASP A 107 9.95 -21.40 41.24
C ASP A 107 10.07 -20.15 42.13
#